data_AF-A0AAN1QMT9-F1
#
_entry.id   AF-A0AAN1QMT9-F1
#
_cell.length_a   1.000
_cell.length_b   1.000
_cell.length_c   1.000
_cell.angle_alpha   90.00
_cell.angle_beta   90.00
_cell.angle_gamma   90.00
#
_symmetry.space_group_name_H-M   'P 1'
#
loop_
_entity.id
_entity.type
_entity.pdbx_description
1 polymer ?
#
loop_
_entity_poly.entity_id
_entity_poly.type
_entity_poly.pdbx_seq_one_letter_code
_entity_poly.pdbx_strand_id
1 'polypeptide(L)'
;MDYQQQLSHLIEQQSDPELQFRLSSLAPVLLATAESLGQYHFYVPTSAKGDWVVTTYRRKEETKRVLEVFSRRQMASDRCQSATETVAAIGAIELILSLLVEDIDSLVAYRSDDSSGLELTKVALATRIQALTNQSPGLFA
;
A
#
# COMPACT_ATOMS: atom_id res chain seq x y z
N MET A 1 -12.60 -6.74 8.33
CA MET A 1 -11.89 -7.69 7.45
C MET A 1 -10.44 -7.73 7.89
N ASP A 2 -9.97 -8.88 8.38
CA ASP A 2 -8.55 -9.08 8.72
C ASP A 2 -7.68 -9.20 7.44
N TYR A 3 -6.36 -9.38 7.60
CA TYR A 3 -5.44 -9.46 6.46
C TYR A 3 -5.68 -10.68 5.57
N GLN A 4 -6.00 -11.84 6.15
CA GLN A 4 -6.24 -13.05 5.38
C GLN A 4 -7.51 -12.90 4.54
N GLN A 5 -8.58 -12.40 5.14
CA GLN A 5 -9.83 -12.12 4.46
C GLN A 5 -9.65 -11.07 3.35
N GLN A 6 -8.84 -10.02 3.59
CA GLN A 6 -8.52 -9.02 2.56
C GLN A 6 -7.84 -9.67 1.34
N LEU A 7 -6.84 -10.50 1.59
CA LEU A 7 -6.10 -11.16 0.53
C LEU A 7 -6.98 -12.18 -0.23
N SER A 8 -7.74 -13.01 0.48
CA SER A 8 -8.68 -13.96 -0.13
C SER A 8 -9.69 -13.24 -1.02
N HIS A 9 -10.28 -12.14 -0.54
CA HIS A 9 -11.22 -11.34 -1.31
C HIS A 9 -10.59 -10.80 -2.60
N LEU A 10 -9.36 -10.29 -2.53
CA LEU A 10 -8.65 -9.78 -3.71
C LEU A 10 -8.33 -10.88 -4.73
N ILE A 11 -7.96 -12.07 -4.27
CA ILE A 11 -7.70 -13.24 -5.13
C ILE A 11 -9.00 -13.69 -5.82
N GLU A 12 -10.09 -13.83 -5.06
CA GLU A 12 -11.39 -14.25 -5.58
C GLU A 12 -11.98 -13.28 -6.61
N GLN A 13 -11.66 -11.99 -6.50
CA GLN A 13 -12.08 -10.97 -7.45
C GLN A 13 -11.32 -10.99 -8.78
N GLN A 14 -10.15 -11.65 -8.85
CA GLN A 14 -9.41 -11.70 -10.10
C GLN A 14 -10.03 -12.72 -11.05
N SER A 15 -10.33 -12.32 -12.28
CA SER A 15 -10.79 -13.23 -13.34
C SER A 15 -9.63 -13.92 -14.07
N ASP A 16 -8.41 -13.39 -13.95
CA ASP A 16 -7.21 -13.91 -14.60
C ASP A 16 -6.52 -14.96 -13.70
N PRO A 17 -6.46 -16.24 -14.12
CA PRO A 17 -5.82 -17.31 -13.36
C PRO A 17 -4.33 -17.05 -13.07
N GLU A 18 -3.62 -16.37 -13.98
CA GLU A 18 -2.21 -16.07 -13.78
C GLU A 18 -2.03 -15.04 -12.66
N LEU A 19 -2.88 -14.02 -12.61
CA LEU A 19 -2.87 -13.03 -11.53
C LEU A 19 -3.30 -13.65 -10.20
N GLN A 20 -4.31 -14.53 -10.18
CA GLN A 20 -4.68 -15.28 -8.98
C GLN A 20 -3.49 -16.06 -8.41
N PHE A 21 -2.79 -16.79 -9.28
CA PHE A 21 -1.63 -17.57 -8.89
C PHE A 21 -0.50 -16.68 -8.34
N ARG A 22 -0.18 -15.57 -9.03
CA ARG A 22 0.83 -14.61 -8.57
C ARG A 22 0.48 -14.01 -7.21
N LEU A 23 -0.75 -13.55 -7.00
CA LEU A 23 -1.20 -13.01 -5.71
C LEU A 23 -1.12 -14.06 -4.59
N SER A 24 -1.52 -15.29 -4.88
CA SER A 24 -1.43 -16.41 -3.95
C SER A 24 0.02 -16.72 -3.56
N SER A 25 0.94 -16.69 -4.53
CA SER A 25 2.38 -16.90 -4.29
C SER A 25 3.02 -15.76 -3.51
N LEU A 26 2.51 -14.53 -3.63
CA LEU A 26 2.98 -13.37 -2.86
C LEU A 26 2.35 -13.27 -1.47
N ALA A 27 1.36 -14.10 -1.14
CA ALA A 27 0.61 -14.07 0.10
C ALA A 27 1.48 -13.90 1.36
N PRO A 28 2.58 -14.65 1.57
CA PRO A 28 3.38 -14.54 2.78
C PRO A 28 4.01 -13.15 2.95
N VAL A 29 4.50 -12.55 1.86
CA VAL A 29 5.14 -11.23 1.88
C VAL A 29 4.10 -10.12 2.08
N LEU A 30 2.93 -10.25 1.44
CA LEU A 30 1.84 -9.28 1.59
C LEU A 30 1.30 -9.27 3.03
N LEU A 31 1.05 -10.45 3.61
CA LEU A 31 0.57 -10.59 4.99
C LEU A 31 1.60 -10.05 5.99
N ALA A 32 2.87 -10.47 5.90
CA ALA A 32 3.91 -9.99 6.80
C ALA A 32 4.14 -8.47 6.69
N THR A 33 4.04 -7.92 5.48
CA THR A 33 4.15 -6.46 5.27
C THR A 33 2.94 -5.74 5.87
N ALA A 34 1.73 -6.24 5.69
CA ALA A 34 0.53 -5.65 6.28
C ALA A 34 0.54 -5.69 7.82
N GLU A 35 0.99 -6.81 8.40
CA GLU A 35 1.21 -6.93 9.84
C GLU A 35 2.22 -5.90 10.35
N SER A 36 3.30 -5.63 9.61
CA SER A 36 4.28 -4.60 9.99
C SER A 36 3.71 -3.19 9.98
N LEU A 37 2.70 -2.91 9.14
CA LEU A 37 1.96 -1.64 9.17
C LEU A 37 1.04 -1.54 10.40
N GLY A 38 0.66 -2.66 11.00
CA GLY A 38 -0.02 -2.75 12.29
C GLY A 38 -1.50 -2.34 12.28
N GLN A 39 -2.08 -2.08 11.11
CA GLN A 39 -3.52 -1.80 10.95
C GLN A 39 -4.11 -2.51 9.74
N TYR A 40 -5.38 -2.89 9.83
CA TYR A 40 -6.10 -3.56 8.75
C TYR A 40 -6.56 -2.60 7.65
N HIS A 41 -6.87 -1.35 7.99
CA HIS A 41 -7.36 -0.35 7.05
C HIS A 41 -6.69 0.98 7.32
N PHE A 42 -6.55 1.76 6.26
CA PHE A 42 -6.04 3.12 6.30
C PHE A 42 -7.02 4.06 5.62
N TYR A 43 -6.80 5.35 5.85
CA TYR A 43 -7.51 6.44 5.21
C TYR A 43 -6.54 7.23 4.35
N VAL A 44 -6.96 7.52 3.12
CA VAL A 44 -6.15 8.20 2.11
C VAL A 44 -6.92 9.44 1.64
N PRO A 45 -6.28 10.62 1.57
CA PRO A 45 -6.87 11.77 0.89
C PRO A 45 -7.00 11.51 -0.61
N THR A 46 -8.16 11.84 -1.18
CA THR A 46 -8.48 11.63 -2.59
C THR A 46 -8.98 12.92 -3.23
N SER A 47 -8.63 13.13 -4.50
CA SER A 47 -9.14 14.23 -5.30
C SER A 47 -10.66 14.13 -5.50
N ALA A 48 -11.29 15.17 -6.01
CA ALA A 48 -12.71 15.15 -6.37
C ALA A 48 -13.08 14.08 -7.41
N LYS A 49 -12.08 13.56 -8.15
CA LYS A 49 -12.25 12.48 -9.14
C LYS A 49 -12.05 11.09 -8.55
N GLY A 50 -11.63 10.99 -7.29
CA GLY A 50 -11.32 9.73 -6.63
C GLY A 50 -9.85 9.31 -6.73
N ASP A 51 -9.02 10.05 -7.47
CA ASP A 51 -7.58 9.77 -7.55
C ASP A 51 -6.89 10.03 -6.21
N TRP A 52 -5.88 9.24 -5.87
CA TRP A 52 -5.14 9.45 -4.63
C TRP A 52 -4.30 10.72 -4.68
N VAL A 53 -4.29 11.46 -3.57
CA VAL A 53 -3.43 12.63 -3.43
C VAL A 53 -2.03 12.15 -3.06
N VAL A 54 -1.10 12.29 -4.00
CA VAL A 54 0.31 11.90 -3.85
C VAL A 54 1.16 13.13 -3.62
N THR A 55 1.96 13.12 -2.55
CA THR A 55 2.89 14.21 -2.23
C THR A 55 4.20 13.98 -2.97
N THR A 56 4.64 14.98 -3.74
CA THR A 56 5.93 14.93 -4.44
C THR A 56 6.98 15.71 -3.66
N TYR A 57 7.95 14.99 -3.09
CA TYR A 57 9.12 15.57 -2.44
C TYR A 57 10.23 15.79 -3.47
N ARG A 58 10.78 17.00 -3.52
CA ARG A 58 11.88 17.37 -4.42
C ARG A 58 13.13 17.73 -3.62
N ARG A 59 14.22 17.01 -3.86
CA ARG A 59 15.59 17.39 -3.46
C ARG A 59 16.43 17.62 -4.71
N LYS A 60 17.58 18.29 -4.58
CA LYS A 60 18.41 18.79 -5.70
C LYS A 60 18.67 17.76 -6.82
N GLU A 61 18.70 16.47 -6.51
CA GLU A 61 19.02 15.39 -7.46
C GLU A 61 17.97 14.26 -7.48
N GLU A 62 16.87 14.39 -6.74
CA GLU A 62 15.89 13.31 -6.57
C GLU A 62 14.47 13.87 -6.42
N THR A 63 13.54 13.28 -7.16
CA THR A 63 12.10 13.48 -6.99
C THR A 63 11.50 12.19 -6.47
N LYS A 64 10.72 12.28 -5.40
CA LYS A 64 10.10 11.14 -4.74
C LYS A 64 8.60 11.37 -4.56
N ARG A 65 7.80 10.45 -5.07
CA ARG A 65 6.34 10.42 -5.00
C ARG A 65 5.92 9.56 -3.82
N VAL A 66 5.25 10.19 -2.86
CA VAL A 66 4.92 9.57 -1.57
C VAL A 66 3.41 9.60 -1.37
N LEU A 67 2.85 8.43 -1.10
CA LEU A 67 1.48 8.30 -0.63
C LEU A 67 1.44 8.34 0.89
N GLU A 68 0.79 9.36 1.44
CA GLU A 68 0.57 9.47 2.87
C GLU A 68 -0.76 8.81 3.23
N VAL A 69 -0.73 7.87 4.18
CA VAL A 69 -1.91 7.15 4.64
C VAL A 69 -2.04 7.22 6.15
N PHE A 70 -3.27 7.23 6.63
CA PHE A 70 -3.56 7.58 8.01
C PHE A 70 -4.41 6.53 8.70
N SER A 71 -4.10 6.25 9.96
CA SER A 71 -4.85 5.31 10.80
C SER A 71 -6.28 5.76 11.15
N ARG A 72 -6.56 7.07 11.07
CA ARG A 72 -7.87 7.64 11.42
C ARG A 72 -8.35 8.57 10.31
N ARG A 73 -9.65 8.52 10.03
CA ARG A 73 -10.30 9.37 9.02
C ARG A 73 -10.04 10.86 9.26
N GLN A 74 -10.09 11.29 10.53
CA GLN A 74 -9.83 12.69 10.89
C GLN A 74 -8.41 13.13 10.51
N MET A 75 -7.40 12.29 10.75
CA MET A 75 -6.01 12.61 10.40
C MET A 75 -5.82 12.78 8.90
N ALA A 76 -6.47 11.95 8.08
CA ALA A 76 -6.48 12.13 6.63
C ALA A 76 -7.21 13.41 6.23
N SER A 77 -8.35 13.70 6.86
CA SER A 77 -9.13 14.92 6.59
C SER A 77 -8.36 16.19 6.93
N ASP A 78 -7.58 16.19 8.02
CA ASP A 78 -6.75 17.32 8.45
C ASP A 78 -5.57 17.56 7.48
N ARG A 79 -5.26 16.57 6.64
CA ARG A 79 -4.20 16.63 5.63
C ARG A 79 -4.70 16.97 4.23
N CYS A 80 -6.02 17.01 4.01
CA CYS A 80 -6.59 17.52 2.78
C CYS A 80 -6.18 18.98 2.58
N GLN A 81 -5.68 19.31 1.38
CA GLN A 81 -5.16 20.64 1.05
C GLN A 81 -6.23 21.54 0.40
N SER A 82 -7.33 20.94 -0.06
CA SER A 82 -8.43 21.65 -0.70
C SER A 82 -9.78 21.20 -0.17
N ALA A 83 -10.78 22.08 -0.24
CA ALA A 83 -12.16 21.79 0.14
C ALA A 83 -12.85 20.74 -0.77
N THR A 84 -12.24 20.45 -1.93
CA THR A 84 -12.72 19.45 -2.89
C THR A 84 -12.14 18.07 -2.70
N GLU A 85 -11.10 17.94 -1.86
CA GLU A 85 -10.56 16.64 -1.48
C GLU A 85 -11.49 15.91 -0.52
N THR A 86 -11.48 14.60 -0.63
CA THR A 86 -12.28 13.67 0.16
C THR A 86 -11.36 12.65 0.82
N VAL A 87 -11.93 11.76 1.63
CA VAL A 87 -11.16 10.71 2.31
C VAL A 87 -11.79 9.36 1.99
N ALA A 88 -10.99 8.49 1.38
CA ALA A 88 -11.33 7.09 1.13
C ALA A 88 -10.72 6.17 2.19
N ALA A 89 -11.40 5.07 2.50
CA ALA A 89 -10.84 3.98 3.30
C ALA A 89 -10.32 2.89 2.36
N ILE A 90 -9.18 2.29 2.69
CA ILE A 90 -8.55 1.24 1.89
C ILE A 90 -8.02 0.12 2.78
N GLY A 91 -8.07 -1.12 2.30
CA GLY A 91 -7.45 -2.26 2.98
C GLY A 91 -5.92 -2.19 2.92
N ALA A 92 -5.25 -2.63 3.97
CA ALA A 92 -3.79 -2.62 4.03
C ALA A 92 -3.15 -3.45 2.89
N ILE A 93 -3.74 -4.59 2.53
CA ILE A 93 -3.21 -5.44 1.44
C ILE A 93 -3.37 -4.75 0.08
N GLU A 94 -4.55 -4.18 -0.19
CA GLU A 94 -4.82 -3.41 -1.41
C GLU A 94 -3.86 -2.23 -1.57
N LEU A 95 -3.60 -1.55 -0.45
CA LEU A 95 -2.66 -0.45 -0.36
C LEU A 95 -1.19 -0.86 -0.58
N ILE A 96 -0.79 -2.06 -0.17
CA ILE A 96 0.55 -2.59 -0.45
C ILE A 96 0.68 -2.94 -1.94
N LEU A 97 -0.37 -3.50 -2.54
CA LEU A 97 -0.38 -3.84 -3.96
C LEU A 97 -0.32 -2.60 -4.84
N SER A 98 -1.01 -1.53 -4.48
CA SER A 98 -0.97 -0.29 -5.25
C SER A 98 0.42 0.34 -5.30
N LEU A 99 1.25 0.17 -4.27
CA LEU A 99 2.65 0.58 -4.31
C LEU A 99 3.44 -0.10 -5.44
N LEU A 100 3.04 -1.32 -5.84
CA LEU A 100 3.67 -2.04 -6.95
C LEU A 100 3.18 -1.54 -8.31
N VAL A 101 1.90 -1.18 -8.42
CA VAL A 101 1.24 -0.87 -9.70
C VAL A 101 1.28 0.61 -10.05
N GLU A 102 1.08 1.48 -9.06
CA GLU A 102 1.03 2.93 -9.24
C GLU A 102 2.42 3.55 -9.40
N ASP A 103 2.45 4.76 -9.97
CA ASP A 103 3.64 5.63 -10.03
C ASP A 103 3.87 6.30 -8.66
N ILE A 104 4.21 5.49 -7.66
CA ILE A 104 4.47 5.88 -6.28
C ILE A 104 5.77 5.21 -5.83
N ASP A 105 6.69 5.98 -5.24
CA ASP A 105 8.00 5.48 -4.79
C ASP A 105 7.93 4.90 -3.38
N SER A 106 7.07 5.45 -2.53
CA SER A 106 6.89 5.00 -1.17
C SER A 106 5.52 5.31 -0.59
N LEU A 107 5.15 4.55 0.43
CA LEU A 107 4.02 4.77 1.29
C LEU A 107 4.50 5.16 2.68
N VAL A 108 3.89 6.18 3.29
CA VAL A 108 4.14 6.56 4.69
C VAL A 108 2.85 6.39 5.48
N ALA A 109 2.86 5.44 6.42
CA ALA A 109 1.72 5.14 7.27
C ALA A 109 1.82 5.87 8.61
N TYR A 110 0.92 6.83 8.84
CA TYR A 110 0.82 7.59 10.07
C TYR A 110 -0.17 6.94 11.04
N ARG A 111 0.34 6.47 12.18
CA ARG A 111 -0.46 5.94 13.26
C ARG A 111 -0.81 7.05 14.27
N SER A 112 -1.84 6.82 15.06
CA SER A 112 -2.34 7.84 15.99
C SER A 112 -1.38 8.12 17.15
N ASP A 113 -0.48 7.18 17.42
CA ASP A 113 0.54 7.20 18.46
C ASP A 113 1.93 7.62 17.93
N ASP A 114 2.08 7.80 16.61
CA ASP A 114 3.38 7.99 15.97
C ASP A 114 3.33 9.15 14.96
N SER A 115 4.06 10.22 15.28
CA SER A 115 4.21 11.40 14.42
C SER A 115 5.28 11.23 13.34
N SER A 116 6.14 10.20 13.44
CA SER A 116 7.24 9.97 12.49
C SER A 116 6.80 9.22 11.24
N GLY A 117 5.74 8.40 11.35
CA GLY A 117 5.19 7.62 10.25
C GLY A 117 6.10 6.44 9.87
N LEU A 118 5.49 5.29 9.57
CA LEU A 118 6.22 4.12 9.09
C LEU A 118 6.31 4.15 7.57
N GLU A 119 7.52 4.22 7.04
CA GLU A 119 7.73 4.23 5.60
C GLU A 119 7.94 2.81 5.03
N LEU A 120 7.18 2.50 3.98
CA LEU A 120 7.36 1.34 3.11
C LEU A 120 7.73 1.83 1.70
N THR A 121 8.94 1.52 1.24
CA THR A 121 9.38 1.88 -0.12
C THR A 121 9.09 0.78 -1.13
N LYS A 122 8.84 1.17 -2.39
CA LYS A 122 8.65 0.23 -3.51
C LYS A 122 9.87 -0.68 -3.69
N VAL A 123 11.07 -0.13 -3.51
CA VAL A 123 12.34 -0.87 -3.56
C VAL A 123 12.40 -1.91 -2.44
N ALA A 124 12.11 -1.55 -1.19
CA ALA A 124 12.15 -2.49 -0.08
C ALA A 124 11.14 -3.63 -0.25
N LEU A 125 9.93 -3.32 -0.75
CA LEU A 125 8.92 -4.32 -1.05
C LEU A 125 9.39 -5.26 -2.18
N ALA A 126 9.91 -4.72 -3.28
CA ALA A 126 10.44 -5.51 -4.38
C ALA A 126 11.59 -6.43 -3.94
N THR A 127 12.51 -5.95 -3.08
CA THR A 127 13.59 -6.76 -2.52
C THR A 127 13.04 -7.93 -1.69
N ARG A 128 12.00 -7.70 -0.87
CA ARG A 128 11.34 -8.78 -0.09
C ARG A 128 10.68 -9.82 -1.00
N ILE A 129 10.00 -9.37 -2.05
CA ILE A 129 9.38 -10.25 -3.04
C ILE A 129 10.46 -11.10 -3.72
N GLN A 130 11.55 -10.49 -4.18
CA GLN A 130 12.63 -11.20 -4.85
C GLN A 130 13.34 -12.20 -3.92
N ALA A 131 13.50 -11.87 -2.63
CA ALA A 131 14.02 -12.80 -1.65
C ALA A 131 13.12 -14.04 -1.49
N LEU A 132 11.79 -13.84 -1.46
CA LEU A 132 10.82 -14.95 -1.40
C LEU A 132 10.91 -15.84 -2.64
N THR A 133 10.96 -15.25 -3.85
CA THR A 133 11.03 -16.02 -5.10
C THR A 133 12.33 -16.81 -5.22
N ASN A 134 13.45 -16.24 -4.77
CA ASN A 134 14.75 -16.94 -4.79
C ASN A 134 14.83 -18.09 -3.78
N GLN A 135 14.10 -18.00 -2.67
CA GLN A 135 13.98 -19.09 -1.69
C GLN A 135 12.99 -20.17 -2.14
N SER A 136 12.15 -19.89 -3.14
CA SER A 136 11.13 -20.81 -3.68
C SER A 136 11.21 -20.91 -5.22
N PRO A 137 12.33 -21.40 -5.79
CA PRO A 137 12.58 -21.37 -7.24
C PRO A 137 11.58 -22.19 -8.07
N GLY A 138 10.78 -23.06 -7.46
CA GLY A 138 9.75 -23.87 -8.14
C GLY A 138 8.36 -23.23 -8.27
N LEU A 139 8.14 -22.01 -7.74
CA LEU A 139 6.83 -21.33 -7.81
C LEU A 139 6.68 -20.41 -9.03
N PHE A 140 7.76 -20.12 -9.75
CA PHE A 140 7.76 -19.15 -10.87
C PHE A 140 8.52 -19.65 -12.11
N ALA A 141 8.77 -20.96 -12.20
CA ALA A 141 9.41 -21.62 -13.35
C ALA A 141 8.38 -22.19 -14.32
#